data_AF-A0A0B5AWM8-F1
#
_entry.id   AF-A0A0B5AWM8-F1
#
_cell.length_a   1.000
_cell.length_b   1.000
_cell.length_c   1.000
_cell.angle_alpha   90.00
_cell.angle_beta   90.00
_cell.angle_gamma   90.00
#
_symmetry.space_group_name_H-M   'P 1'
#
loop_
_entity.id
_entity.type
_entity.pdbx_description
1 polymer ?
#
loop_
_entity_poly.entity_id
_entity_poly.type
_entity_poly.pdbx_seq_one_letter_code
_entity_poly.pdbx_strand_id
1 'polypeptide(L)'
;MTKEQIIIRDHKFKSDKLKKAKREIKRLRKGAINLGVLEDSLRRERANKVDGRMYYGQYGYDDNGYIRDEARREARIELLEDLIREAKGMKY
;
A
#
# COMPACT_ATOMS: atom_id res chain seq x y z
N MET A 1 -20.71 40.90 24.42
CA MET A 1 -20.81 39.42 24.33
C MET A 1 -20.97 38.89 25.74
N THR A 2 -21.99 38.08 26.00
CA THR A 2 -22.20 37.45 27.31
C THR A 2 -21.24 36.27 27.52
N LYS A 3 -20.99 35.88 28.77
CA LYS A 3 -20.13 34.73 29.12
C LYS A 3 -20.56 33.45 28.39
N GLU A 4 -21.86 33.22 28.26
CA GLU A 4 -22.41 32.07 27.52
C GLU A 4 -22.07 32.09 26.04
N GLN A 5 -22.11 33.26 25.39
CA GLN A 5 -21.74 33.41 23.98
C GLN A 5 -20.26 33.08 23.74
N ILE A 6 -19.39 33.39 24.70
CA ILE A 6 -17.95 33.07 24.63
C ILE A 6 -17.74 31.55 24.73
N ILE A 7 -18.42 30.89 25.66
CA ILE A 7 -18.34 29.43 25.86
C ILE A 7 -18.84 28.69 24.60
N ILE A 8 -19.98 29.11 24.05
CA ILE A 8 -20.55 28.51 22.83
C ILE A 8 -19.57 28.67 21.65
N ARG A 9 -18.96 29.85 21.49
CA ARG A 9 -18.04 30.14 20.40
C ARG A 9 -16.75 29.31 20.52
N ASP A 10 -16.23 29.15 21.73
CA ASP A 10 -15.03 28.33 21.99
C ASP A 10 -15.29 26.84 21.74
N HIS A 11 -16.45 26.32 22.16
CA HIS A 11 -16.87 24.95 21.86
C HIS A 11 -17.00 24.69 20.35
N LYS A 12 -17.59 25.65 19.63
CA LYS A 12 -17.73 25.59 18.17
C LYS A 12 -16.37 25.55 17.49
N PHE A 13 -15.45 26.42 17.92
CA PHE A 13 -14.08 26.48 17.40
C PHE A 13 -13.28 25.20 17.63
N LYS A 14 -13.38 24.60 18.83
CA LYS A 14 -12.77 23.30 19.16
C LYS A 14 -13.34 22.17 18.30
N SER A 15 -14.66 22.13 18.13
CA SER A 15 -15.33 21.16 17.25
C SER A 15 -14.87 21.28 15.80
N ASP A 16 -14.74 22.50 15.28
CA ASP A 16 -14.33 22.72 13.88
C ASP A 16 -12.86 22.34 13.65
N LYS A 17 -11.97 22.59 14.62
CA LYS A 17 -10.59 22.07 14.60
C LYS A 17 -10.56 20.54 14.54
N LEU A 18 -11.36 19.86 15.37
CA LEU A 18 -11.43 18.40 15.37
C LEU A 18 -11.95 17.85 14.04
N LYS A 19 -12.97 18.48 13.45
CA LYS A 19 -13.50 18.11 12.12
C LYS A 19 -12.44 18.27 11.03
N LYS A 20 -11.64 19.34 11.08
CA LYS A 20 -10.55 19.57 10.12
C LYS A 20 -9.46 18.50 10.23
N ALA A 21 -8.99 18.20 11.45
CA ALA A 21 -8.00 17.14 11.69
C ALA A 21 -8.49 15.76 11.23
N LYS A 22 -9.75 15.41 11.52
CA LYS A 22 -10.35 14.14 11.05
C LYS A 22 -10.39 14.03 9.53
N ARG A 23 -10.69 15.13 8.82
CA ARG A 23 -10.68 15.16 7.35
C ARG A 23 -9.28 14.97 6.79
N GLU A 24 -8.28 15.56 7.42
CA GLU A 24 -6.88 15.46 7.03
C GLU A 24 -6.35 14.03 7.22
N ILE A 25 -6.59 13.42 8.38
CA ILE A 25 -6.29 12.00 8.64
C ILE A 25 -7.00 11.10 7.62
N LYS A 26 -8.27 11.37 7.30
CA LYS A 26 -9.03 10.60 6.31
C LYS A 26 -8.46 10.75 4.89
N ARG A 27 -7.94 11.93 4.53
CA ARG A 27 -7.26 12.16 3.24
C ARG A 27 -5.94 11.39 3.17
N LEU A 28 -5.11 11.47 4.21
CA LEU A 28 -3.86 10.70 4.32
C LEU A 28 -4.13 9.20 4.23
N ARG A 29 -5.16 8.70 4.92
CA ARG A 29 -5.59 7.30 4.82
C ARG A 29 -6.19 6.89 3.47
N LYS A 30 -6.74 7.84 2.68
CA LYS A 30 -7.29 7.55 1.35
C LYS A 30 -6.21 7.30 0.29
N GLY A 31 -5.01 7.87 0.48
CA GLY A 31 -3.84 7.62 -0.37
C GLY A 31 -2.93 6.51 0.15
N ALA A 32 -3.09 6.10 1.41
CA ALA A 32 -2.35 4.97 1.97
C ALA A 32 -2.88 3.67 1.37
N ILE A 33 -2.01 2.96 0.65
CA ILE A 33 -2.30 1.59 0.22
C ILE A 33 -2.57 0.77 1.47
N ASN A 34 -3.71 0.05 1.49
CA ASN A 34 -4.07 -0.76 2.64
C ASN A 34 -3.03 -1.88 2.82
N LEU A 35 -2.44 -1.95 4.02
CA LEU A 35 -1.45 -2.95 4.37
C LEU A 35 -1.93 -4.39 4.08
N GLY A 36 -3.21 -4.69 4.36
CA GLY A 36 -3.76 -6.02 4.09
C GLY A 36 -3.78 -6.37 2.60
N VAL A 37 -3.98 -5.37 1.72
CA VAL A 37 -3.94 -5.57 0.27
C VAL A 37 -2.50 -5.83 -0.21
N LEU A 38 -1.52 -5.14 0.38
CA LEU A 38 -0.10 -5.39 0.09
C LEU A 38 0.32 -6.78 0.55
N GLU A 39 -0.05 -7.19 1.77
CA GLU A 39 0.26 -8.51 2.32
C GLU A 39 -0.39 -9.64 1.51
N ASP A 40 -1.65 -9.46 1.09
CA ASP A 40 -2.33 -10.40 0.20
C ASP A 40 -1.66 -10.49 -1.18
N SER A 41 -1.20 -9.35 -1.72
CA SER A 41 -0.49 -9.31 -3.00
C SER A 41 0.86 -10.01 -2.91
N LEU A 42 1.62 -9.77 -1.83
CA LEU A 42 2.89 -10.42 -1.56
C LEU A 42 2.71 -11.94 -1.42
N ARG A 43 1.68 -12.37 -0.69
CA ARG A 43 1.34 -13.79 -0.55
C ARG A 43 1.06 -14.44 -1.92
N ARG A 44 0.29 -13.76 -2.78
CA ARG A 44 -0.01 -14.25 -4.14
C ARG A 44 1.24 -14.35 -5.00
N GLU A 45 2.08 -13.31 -5.02
CA GLU A 45 3.31 -13.31 -5.82
C GLU A 45 4.30 -14.39 -5.35
N ARG A 46 4.46 -14.58 -4.03
CA ARG A 46 5.29 -15.66 -3.47
C ARG A 46 4.75 -17.05 -3.80
N ALA A 47 3.43 -17.23 -3.77
CA ALA A 47 2.79 -18.51 -4.11
C ALA A 47 2.82 -18.80 -5.62
N ASN A 48 2.80 -17.76 -6.45
CA ASN A 48 2.91 -17.89 -7.90
C ASN A 48 4.29 -18.43 -8.25
N LYS A 49 4.37 -19.39 -9.17
CA LYS A 49 5.62 -19.89 -9.74
C LYS A 49 5.54 -19.66 -11.24
N VAL A 50 6.59 -19.07 -11.81
CA VAL A 50 6.70 -18.96 -13.27
C VAL A 50 6.84 -20.37 -13.81
N ASP A 51 5.90 -20.82 -14.62
CA ASP A 51 5.93 -22.18 -15.18
C ASP A 51 6.79 -22.18 -16.44
N GLY A 52 7.98 -22.78 -16.36
CA GLY A 52 8.89 -22.89 -17.51
C GLY A 52 8.26 -23.56 -18.73
N ARG A 53 7.23 -24.39 -18.54
CA ARG A 53 6.51 -25.05 -19.66
C ARG A 53 5.73 -24.06 -20.52
N MET A 54 5.37 -22.88 -19.99
CA MET A 54 4.74 -21.80 -20.77
C MET A 54 5.69 -21.20 -21.79
N TYR A 55 7.01 -21.37 -21.60
CA TYR A 55 8.06 -20.87 -22.48
C TYR A 55 8.60 -21.99 -23.38
N TYR A 56 8.02 -23.19 -23.33
CA TYR A 56 8.37 -24.29 -24.21
C TYR A 56 7.62 -24.15 -25.55
N GLY A 57 8.36 -23.80 -26.60
CA GLY A 57 7.86 -23.66 -27.97
C GLY A 57 8.31 -24.80 -28.89
N GLN A 58 7.98 -24.68 -30.17
CA GLN A 58 8.29 -25.69 -31.21
C GLN A 58 9.79 -25.95 -31.42
N TYR A 59 10.65 -25.01 -30.99
CA TYR A 59 12.11 -25.07 -31.12
C TYR A 59 12.85 -25.19 -29.78
N GLY A 60 12.16 -25.46 -28.67
CA GLY A 60 12.74 -25.57 -27.33
C GLY A 60 12.26 -24.50 -26.36
N TYR A 61 12.95 -24.35 -25.23
CA TYR A 61 12.63 -23.36 -24.21
C TYR A 61 13.08 -21.96 -24.63
N ASP A 62 12.19 -20.97 -24.53
CA ASP A 62 12.55 -19.55 -24.48
C ASP A 62 13.08 -19.21 -23.09
N ASP A 63 14.31 -19.66 -22.82
CA ASP A 63 14.99 -19.43 -21.54
C ASP A 63 15.11 -17.94 -21.21
N ASN A 64 15.23 -17.09 -22.22
CA ASN A 64 15.29 -15.64 -22.03
C ASN A 64 13.97 -15.06 -21.54
N GLY A 65 12.84 -15.50 -22.11
CA GLY A 65 11.50 -15.14 -21.66
C GLY A 65 11.25 -15.60 -20.22
N TYR A 66 11.61 -16.86 -19.92
CA TYR A 66 11.48 -17.45 -18.59
C TYR A 66 12.28 -16.67 -17.53
N ILE A 67 13.58 -16.46 -17.76
CA ILE A 67 14.48 -15.74 -16.83
C ILE A 67 13.98 -14.31 -16.59
N ARG A 68 13.50 -13.62 -17.63
CA ARG A 68 12.97 -12.25 -17.49
C ARG A 68 11.72 -12.19 -16.63
N ASP A 69 10.80 -13.13 -16.79
CA ASP A 69 9.57 -13.14 -16.02
C ASP A 69 9.78 -13.63 -14.58
N GLU A 70 10.75 -14.51 -14.34
CA GLU A 70 11.26 -14.78 -12.98
C GLU A 70 11.84 -13.54 -12.33
N ALA A 71 12.77 -12.83 -12.99
CA ALA A 71 13.37 -11.61 -12.46
C ALA A 71 12.33 -10.51 -12.17
N ARG A 72 11.31 -10.36 -13.03
CA ARG A 72 10.19 -9.43 -12.80
C ARG A 72 9.31 -9.82 -11.61
N ARG A 73 9.17 -11.12 -11.34
CA ARG A 73 8.44 -11.60 -10.16
C ARG A 73 9.23 -11.29 -8.90
N GLU A 74 10.53 -11.54 -8.90
CA GLU A 74 11.41 -11.20 -7.76
C GLU A 74 11.40 -9.71 -7.45
N ALA A 75 11.56 -8.85 -8.46
CA ALA A 75 11.49 -7.39 -8.28
C ALA A 75 10.13 -6.92 -7.72
N ARG A 76 9.02 -7.58 -8.10
CA ARG A 76 7.69 -7.28 -7.54
C ARG A 76 7.58 -7.69 -6.07
N ILE A 77 8.16 -8.83 -5.69
CA ILE A 77 8.21 -9.28 -4.29
C ILE A 77 9.00 -8.28 -3.45
N GLU A 78 10.18 -7.87 -3.90
CA GLU A 78 11.03 -6.89 -3.21
C GLU A 78 10.29 -5.55 -3.01
N LEU A 79 9.67 -5.02 -4.07
CA LEU A 79 8.88 -3.79 -3.99
C LEU A 79 7.72 -3.90 -2.98
N LEU A 80 7.01 -5.03 -2.95
CA LEU A 80 5.91 -5.25 -2.01
C LEU A 80 6.41 -5.33 -0.57
N GLU A 81 7.55 -5.96 -0.32
CA GLU A 81 8.19 -6.02 1.00
C GLU A 81 8.60 -4.64 1.51
N ASP A 82 9.12 -3.79 0.63
CA ASP A 82 9.49 -2.42 0.96
C ASP A 82 8.26 -1.55 1.26
N LEU A 83 7.22 -1.63 0.43
CA LEU A 83 5.96 -0.93 0.67
C LEU A 83 5.30 -1.38 1.99
N ILE A 84 5.38 -2.67 2.33
CA ILE A 84 4.88 -3.20 3.61
C ILE A 84 5.70 -2.66 4.78
N ARG A 85 7.03 -2.61 4.66
CA ARG A 85 7.92 -2.04 5.68
C ARG A 85 7.62 -0.57 5.94
N GLU A 86 7.49 0.22 4.88
CA GLU A 86 7.11 1.62 4.95
C GLU A 86 5.73 1.81 5.60
N ALA A 87 4.74 1.02 5.17
CA ALA A 87 3.38 1.07 5.72
C ALA A 87 3.32 0.66 7.22
N LYS A 88 4.21 -0.24 7.66
CA LYS A 88 4.36 -0.64 9.07
C LYS A 88 5.18 0.37 9.89
N GLY A 89 5.75 1.39 9.26
CA GLY A 89 6.58 2.39 9.94
C GLY A 89 7.92 1.84 10.44
N MET A 90 8.39 0.72 9.89
CA MET A 90 9.70 0.15 10.20
C MET A 90 10.76 0.90 9.38
N LYS A 91 11.47 1.84 10.03
CA LYS A 91 12.65 2.49 9.44
C LYS A 91 13.88 1.58 9.56
N TYR A 92 14.74 1.63 8.54
CA TYR A 92 16.10 1.07 8.57
C TYR A 92 16.93 1.70 9.69
#